data_AF-A0A533V4B2-F1
#
_entry.id   AF-A0A533V4B2-F1
#
_cell.length_a   1.000
_cell.length_b   1.000
_cell.length_c   1.000
_cell.angle_alpha   90.00
_cell.angle_beta   90.00
_cell.angle_gamma   90.00
#
_symmetry.space_group_name_H-M   'P 1'
#
loop_
_entity.id
_entity.type
_entity.pdbx_description
1 polymer ?
#
loop_
_entity_poly.entity_id
_entity_poly.type
_entity_poly.pdbx_seq_one_letter_code
_entity_poly.pdbx_strand_id
1 'polypeptide(L)'
;MTEYIDMKCAICGYEWKITEKRYALYPFKICENCALIGPNEPAHFEVSKRKPAPSFLKDRKSIIVSEKEMQSLYTEYYNELANVSKYLREKYGK
;
A
#
# COMPACT_ATOMS: atom_id res chain seq x y z
N MET A 1 -17.14 8.34 -18.63
CA MET A 1 -17.36 7.89 -17.23
C MET A 1 -16.02 7.44 -16.68
N THR A 2 -15.70 7.76 -15.42
CA THR A 2 -14.48 7.23 -14.78
C THR A 2 -14.86 5.90 -14.14
N GLU A 3 -14.27 4.81 -14.61
CA GLU A 3 -14.46 3.49 -14.02
C GLU A 3 -13.61 3.37 -12.76
N TYR A 4 -14.25 2.85 -11.70
CA TYR A 4 -13.65 2.62 -10.40
C TYR A 4 -13.52 1.12 -10.18
N ILE A 5 -12.36 0.72 -9.66
CA ILE A 5 -12.04 -0.64 -9.27
C ILE A 5 -12.07 -0.69 -7.74
N ASP A 6 -12.82 -1.65 -7.20
CA ASP A 6 -12.78 -1.99 -5.77
C ASP A 6 -11.51 -2.78 -5.47
N MET A 7 -10.73 -2.25 -4.54
CA MET A 7 -9.44 -2.80 -4.12
C MET A 7 -9.51 -3.24 -2.67
N LYS A 8 -8.68 -4.24 -2.32
CA LYS A 8 -8.56 -4.76 -0.96
C LYS A 8 -7.10 -5.01 -0.62
N CYS A 9 -6.70 -4.58 0.57
CA CYS A 9 -5.32 -4.72 1.01
C CYS A 9 -5.06 -6.19 1.35
N ALA A 10 -4.04 -6.78 0.73
CA ALA A 10 -3.63 -8.13 1.03
C ALA A 10 -3.16 -8.31 2.49
N ILE A 11 -2.64 -7.25 3.15
CA ILE A 11 -2.09 -7.33 4.52
C ILE A 11 -3.17 -7.20 5.61
N CYS A 12 -4.02 -6.18 5.51
CA CYS A 12 -4.99 -5.84 6.57
C CYS A 12 -6.45 -5.93 6.12
N GLY A 13 -6.73 -6.24 4.85
CA GLY A 13 -8.10 -6.30 4.33
C GLY A 13 -8.85 -4.96 4.29
N TYR A 14 -8.16 -3.82 4.42
CA TYR A 14 -8.74 -2.51 4.16
C TYR A 14 -9.20 -2.39 2.70
N GLU A 15 -10.37 -1.83 2.47
CA GLU A 15 -10.99 -1.73 1.15
C GLU A 15 -11.00 -0.27 0.69
N TRP A 16 -10.69 -0.02 -0.58
CA TRP A 16 -10.73 1.32 -1.18
C TRP A 16 -11.12 1.25 -2.65
N LYS A 17 -11.51 2.40 -3.21
CA LYS A 17 -11.78 2.53 -4.65
C LYS A 17 -10.65 3.29 -5.33
N ILE A 18 -10.20 2.79 -6.47
CA ILE A 18 -9.20 3.43 -7.31
C ILE A 18 -9.73 3.57 -8.74
N THR A 19 -9.31 4.61 -9.46
CA THR A 19 -9.66 4.74 -10.88
C THR A 19 -8.81 3.79 -11.72
N GLU A 20 -9.32 3.30 -12.85
CA GLU A 20 -8.53 2.44 -13.75
C GLU A 20 -7.19 3.05 -14.16
N LYS A 21 -7.17 4.37 -14.43
CA LYS A 21 -5.93 5.09 -14.76
C LYS A 21 -4.89 5.01 -13.64
N ARG A 22 -5.33 5.12 -12.39
CA ARG A 22 -4.44 4.98 -11.24
C ARG A 22 -4.05 3.52 -11.03
N TYR A 23 -4.95 2.56 -11.21
CA TYR A 23 -4.64 1.13 -11.12
C TYR A 23 -3.58 0.71 -12.15
N ALA A 24 -3.68 1.19 -13.39
CA ALA A 24 -2.69 0.91 -14.43
C ALA A 24 -1.28 1.43 -14.10
N LEU A 25 -1.18 2.49 -13.29
CA LEU A 25 0.09 3.04 -12.83
C LEU A 25 0.56 2.42 -11.50
N TYR A 26 -0.38 2.09 -10.62
CA TYR A 26 -0.13 1.68 -9.25
C TYR A 26 -1.06 0.50 -8.89
N PRO A 27 -0.83 -0.71 -9.44
CA PRO A 27 -1.66 -1.89 -9.16
C PRO A 27 -1.35 -2.52 -7.78
N PHE A 28 -0.98 -1.69 -6.80
CA PHE A 28 -0.47 -2.15 -5.52
C PHE A 28 -1.51 -2.97 -4.76
N LYS A 29 -1.09 -4.15 -4.30
CA LYS A 29 -1.91 -5.03 -3.43
C LYS A 29 -1.93 -4.57 -1.97
N ILE A 30 -1.08 -3.60 -1.62
CA ILE A 30 -0.91 -3.08 -0.26
C ILE A 30 -1.52 -1.67 -0.21
N CYS A 31 -2.32 -1.39 0.82
CA CYS A 31 -2.82 -0.03 1.04
C CYS A 31 -1.71 0.90 1.55
N GLU A 32 -1.90 2.20 1.38
CA GLU A 32 -0.94 3.23 1.83
C GLU A 32 -0.54 3.06 3.31
N ASN A 33 -1.48 2.64 4.17
CA ASN A 33 -1.22 2.43 5.59
C ASN A 33 -0.15 1.36 5.82
N CYS A 34 -0.32 0.20 5.18
CA CYS A 34 0.64 -0.89 5.32
C CYS A 34 1.96 -0.52 4.63
N ALA A 35 1.91 0.15 3.48
CA ALA A 35 3.11 0.62 2.79
C ALA A 35 3.99 1.54 3.67
N LEU A 36 3.39 2.41 4.48
CA LEU A 36 4.11 3.34 5.37
C LEU A 36 4.74 2.67 6.60
N ILE A 37 4.17 1.57 7.10
CA ILE A 37 4.72 0.84 8.25
C ILE A 37 5.97 0.06 7.84
N GLY A 38 5.96 -0.52 6.64
CA GLY A 38 7.04 -1.34 6.14
C GLY A 38 7.02 -2.78 6.65
N PRO A 39 7.98 -3.62 6.21
CA PRO A 39 7.96 -5.06 6.42
C PRO A 39 8.26 -5.53 7.84
N ASN A 40 8.89 -4.68 8.67
CA ASN A 40 9.44 -5.10 9.98
C ASN A 40 8.48 -4.89 11.16
N GLU A 41 7.49 -4.01 11.05
CA GLU A 41 6.52 -3.73 12.13
C GLU A 41 5.03 -3.94 11.79
N PRO A 42 4.62 -4.63 10.71
CA PRO A 42 3.20 -4.67 10.35
C PRO A 42 2.36 -5.32 11.45
N ALA A 43 2.78 -6.43 12.07
CA ALA A 43 2.02 -7.15 13.12
C ALA A 43 1.80 -6.36 14.41
N HIS A 44 2.73 -5.46 14.75
CA HIS A 44 2.83 -4.84 16.08
C HIS A 44 2.71 -3.31 16.06
N PHE A 45 2.48 -2.70 14.90
CA PHE A 45 2.33 -1.25 14.81
C PHE A 45 1.01 -0.79 15.44
N GLU A 46 1.04 -0.51 16.73
CA GLU A 46 0.08 0.38 17.35
C GLU A 46 0.40 1.81 16.91
N VAL A 47 -0.54 2.47 16.25
CA VAL A 47 -0.41 3.90 15.96
C VAL A 47 -0.26 4.63 17.29
N SER A 48 0.95 5.10 17.57
CA SER A 48 1.24 5.82 18.81
C SER A 48 0.23 6.96 18.99
N LYS A 49 -0.59 6.89 20.04
CA LYS A 49 -1.53 7.96 20.42
C LYS A 49 -0.84 9.31 20.66
N ARG A 50 0.50 9.31 20.80
CA ARG A 50 1.35 10.48 21.06
C ARG A 50 1.90 11.13 19.80
N LYS A 51 1.88 10.47 18.64
CA LYS A 51 2.31 11.06 17.37
C LYS A 51 1.07 11.48 16.58
N PRO A 52 1.07 12.68 15.95
CA PRO A 52 0.03 13.04 15.00
C PRO A 52 0.13 12.12 13.78
N ALA A 53 -0.61 11.01 13.84
CA ALA A 53 -0.82 10.14 12.71
C ALA A 53 -2.04 10.65 11.92
N PRO A 54 -1.95 10.72 10.58
CA PRO A 54 -3.12 10.94 9.74
C PRO A 54 -4.28 10.02 10.13
N SER A 55 -5.51 10.55 10.09
CA SER A 55 -6.72 9.82 10.53
C SER A 55 -6.85 8.45 9.89
N PHE A 56 -6.47 8.34 8.61
CA PHE A 56 -6.53 7.09 7.85
C PHE A 56 -5.63 5.98 8.41
N LEU A 57 -4.59 6.29 9.20
CA LEU A 57 -3.75 5.28 9.86
C LEU A 57 -4.42 4.67 11.10
N LYS A 58 -5.42 5.34 11.69
CA LYS A 58 -6.04 4.94 12.97
C LYS A 58 -7.06 3.80 12.82
N ASP A 59 -7.64 3.62 11.63
CA ASP A 59 -8.73 2.66 11.37
C ASP A 59 -8.23 1.29 10.85
N ARG A 60 -7.01 0.89 11.25
CA ARG A 60 -6.41 -0.33 10.69
C ARG A 60 -7.15 -1.58 11.17
N LYS A 61 -7.64 -2.37 10.22
CA LYS A 61 -8.13 -3.74 10.47
C LYS A 61 -6.95 -4.67 10.82
N SER A 62 -7.22 -5.72 11.60
CA SER A 62 -6.21 -6.70 12.00
C SER A 62 -5.49 -7.31 10.81
N ILE A 63 -4.23 -7.71 11.00
CA ILE A 63 -3.47 -8.41 9.96
C ILE A 63 -4.06 -9.78 9.70
N ILE A 64 -4.16 -10.12 8.42
CA ILE A 64 -4.81 -11.35 7.94
C ILE A 64 -3.84 -12.30 7.22
N VAL A 65 -2.55 -11.96 7.14
CA VAL A 65 -1.51 -12.75 6.44
C VAL A 65 -0.38 -13.16 7.39
N SER A 66 0.30 -14.25 7.06
CA SER A 66 1.50 -14.71 7.77
C SER A 66 2.71 -13.79 7.53
N GLU A 67 3.73 -13.87 8.39
CA GLU A 67 5.00 -13.12 8.24
C GLU A 67 5.71 -13.39 6.91
N LYS A 68 5.68 -14.66 6.44
CA LYS A 68 6.29 -15.05 5.17
C LYS A 68 5.58 -14.41 3.97
N GLU A 69 4.24 -14.44 3.96
CA GLU A 69 3.44 -13.81 2.90
C GLU A 69 3.62 -12.30 2.89
N MET A 70 3.70 -11.70 4.06
CA MET A 70 3.95 -10.28 4.27
C MET A 70 5.29 -9.83 3.68
N GLN A 71 6.39 -10.55 3.93
CA GLN A 71 7.69 -10.26 3.29
C GLN A 71 7.59 -10.32 1.76
N SER A 72 6.88 -11.32 1.22
CA SER A 72 6.67 -11.45 -0.23
C SER A 72 5.89 -10.25 -0.77
N LEU A 73 4.83 -9.83 -0.07
CA LEU A 73 4.00 -8.68 -0.47
C LEU A 73 4.81 -7.38 -0.49
N TYR A 74 5.64 -7.11 0.53
CA TYR A 74 6.47 -5.90 0.53
C TYR A 74 7.54 -5.94 -0.57
N THR A 75 8.11 -7.12 -0.85
CA THR A 75 9.07 -7.27 -1.95
C THR A 75 8.40 -6.96 -3.29
N GLU A 76 7.19 -7.49 -3.52
CA GLU A 76 6.38 -7.17 -4.70
C GLU A 76 6.11 -5.66 -4.78
N TYR A 77 5.63 -5.05 -3.70
CA TYR A 77 5.35 -3.61 -3.64
C TYR A 77 6.58 -2.75 -3.97
N TYR A 78 7.75 -3.06 -3.42
CA TYR A 78 8.97 -2.29 -3.71
C TYR A 78 9.43 -2.45 -5.15
N ASN A 79 9.26 -3.63 -5.76
CA ASN A 79 9.54 -3.84 -7.17
C ASN A 79 8.59 -3.03 -8.06
N GLU A 80 7.30 -3.01 -7.75
CA GLU A 80 6.31 -2.19 -8.46
C GLU A 80 6.64 -0.69 -8.32
N LEU A 81 7.00 -0.23 -7.12
CA LEU A 81 7.41 1.16 -6.87
C LEU A 81 8.66 1.54 -7.69
N ALA A 82 9.65 0.65 -7.78
CA ALA A 82 10.84 0.86 -8.58
C ALA A 82 10.51 1.00 -10.08
N ASN A 83 9.59 0.17 -10.59
CA ASN A 83 9.11 0.26 -11.97
C ASN A 83 8.40 1.58 -12.24
N VAL A 84 7.55 2.04 -11.33
CA VAL A 84 6.90 3.34 -11.43
C VAL A 84 7.91 4.48 -11.40
N SER A 85 8.87 4.44 -10.47
CA SER A 85 9.92 5.45 -10.39
C SER A 85 10.73 5.52 -11.68
N LYS A 86 11.06 4.37 -12.28
CA LYS A 86 11.74 4.29 -13.58
C LYS A 86 10.89 4.91 -14.69
N TYR A 87 9.62 4.54 -14.80
CA TYR A 87 8.69 5.10 -15.78
C TYR A 87 8.56 6.63 -15.67
N LEU A 88 8.41 7.15 -14.45
CA LEU A 88 8.29 8.60 -14.21
C LEU A 88 9.58 9.33 -14.58
N ARG A 89 10.75 8.74 -14.29
CA ARG A 89 12.04 9.29 -14.69
C ARG A 89 12.21 9.30 -16.21
N GLU A 90 11.85 8.23 -16.91
CA GLU A 90 11.94 8.17 -18.37
C GLU A 90 10.98 9.16 -19.05
N LYS A 91 9.79 9.35 -18.48
CA LYS A 91 8.76 10.21 -19.09
C LYS A 91 8.90 11.70 -18.75
N TYR A 92 9.38 12.03 -17.56
CA TYR A 92 9.40 13.40 -17.03
C TYR A 92 10.76 13.85 -16.49
N GLY A 93 11.72 12.94 -16.32
CA GLY A 93 13.08 13.27 -15.94
C GLY A 93 13.80 13.90 -17.12
N LYS A 94 13.90 15.23 -17.11
CA LYS A 94 14.75 16.01 -18.02
C LYS A 94 16.22 15.61 -17.90
#